data_AF-A0A8T6CI40-F1
#
_entry.id   AF-A0A8T6CI40-F1
#
_cell.length_a   1.000
_cell.length_b   1.000
_cell.length_c   1.000
_cell.angle_alpha   90.00
_cell.angle_beta   90.00
_cell.angle_gamma   90.00
#
_symmetry.space_group_name_H-M   'P 1'
#
loop_
_entity.id
_entity.type
_entity.pdbx_description
1 polymer ?
#
loop_
_entity_poly.entity_id
_entity_poly.type
_entity_poly.pdbx_seq_one_letter_code
_entity_poly.pdbx_strand_id
1 'polypeptide(L)'
;MGGRLSDWRIGVDVGGSFTDLVAFNTRSGELKIEKVPTVKADPAVGVMDALAKLERDWGVGGGDVEAFLHGTTIGTNALLEMKGARVGLLVTGGFRAIPQVQTGSQPRPFLLFYHRPEGLVQPVHVRDVPERVDKSGEVITRLDVEATRRAVRALRDDGVTSIAVSFLFSYANSSHEQAARRIIEEEHPGCVISLSSEIMPRIREWPRMSTTLVNAYLEPVLTAYLRSLDQQLAERDVTTSQRYLMQSNGGVMPFSAAIRGGRTHHTLLSGPAAGVVSAAFLCATQGFRNLVSLDIGGTSADVAFVEGGVPVEVTQGQIEGRTVYAPMVDVEAVSAGGGTIARVDSGGLLRVGPDSAGSDPGPACYGRGGMEATITDADMALGYLDPDYFLGGAMSLDPAASERALMEGVGNPLGSRSPQEAAWGTIKVIEVKMADRILALASEKGISLREFSLMAGGGAGPL
;
A
#
# COMPACT_ATOMS: atom_id res chain seq x y z
N MET A 1 17.12 -30.78 29.85
CA MET A 1 15.94 -30.46 29.02
C MET A 1 16.45 -29.74 27.78
N GLY A 2 16.52 -30.43 26.64
CA GLY A 2 16.92 -29.81 25.38
C GLY A 2 15.79 -28.92 24.91
N GLY A 3 16.02 -27.61 24.79
CA GLY A 3 15.03 -26.69 24.23
C GLY A 3 14.72 -27.12 22.80
N ARG A 4 13.43 -27.18 22.44
CA ARG A 4 13.04 -27.25 21.03
C ARG A 4 13.71 -26.07 20.32
N LEU A 5 14.50 -26.36 19.29
CA LEU A 5 15.01 -25.33 18.41
C LEU A 5 13.81 -24.82 17.60
N SER A 6 13.55 -23.52 17.71
CA SER A 6 12.59 -22.81 16.87
C SER A 6 13.15 -22.73 15.45
N ASP A 7 12.56 -23.48 14.52
CA ASP A 7 13.10 -23.71 13.17
C ASP A 7 12.23 -23.07 12.07
N TRP A 8 11.09 -22.48 12.41
CA TRP A 8 10.13 -21.92 11.46
C TRP A 8 10.22 -20.40 11.33
N ARG A 9 10.29 -19.90 10.10
CA ARG A 9 10.12 -18.49 9.78
C ARG A 9 8.75 -18.28 9.17
N ILE A 10 7.99 -17.36 9.74
CA ILE A 10 6.63 -17.06 9.30
C ILE A 10 6.62 -15.69 8.64
N GLY A 11 6.14 -15.62 7.39
CA GLY A 11 5.78 -14.39 6.71
C GLY A 11 4.26 -14.29 6.64
N VAL A 12 3.69 -13.14 7.01
CA VAL A 12 2.25 -12.89 6.91
C VAL A 12 2.00 -11.59 6.16
N ASP A 13 1.22 -11.65 5.09
CA ASP A 13 0.73 -10.46 4.39
C ASP A 13 -0.77 -10.28 4.63
N VAL A 14 -1.14 -9.09 5.10
CA VAL A 14 -2.54 -8.72 5.34
C VAL A 14 -3.01 -7.86 4.17
N GLY A 15 -3.71 -8.51 3.24
CA GLY A 15 -4.38 -7.87 2.11
C GLY A 15 -5.82 -7.44 2.41
N GLY A 16 -6.48 -6.83 1.42
CA GLY A 16 -7.86 -6.33 1.57
C GLY A 16 -8.95 -7.40 1.66
N SER A 17 -8.72 -8.57 1.05
CA SER A 17 -9.68 -9.68 1.02
C SER A 17 -9.24 -10.87 1.88
N PHE A 18 -7.95 -11.21 1.82
CA PHE A 18 -7.38 -12.37 2.51
C PHE A 18 -6.09 -12.00 3.24
N THR A 19 -5.83 -12.73 4.31
CA THR A 19 -4.55 -12.76 5.01
C THR A 19 -3.82 -14.03 4.59
N ASP A 20 -2.65 -13.86 4.00
CA ASP A 20 -1.82 -14.92 3.46
C ASP A 20 -0.64 -15.17 4.42
N LEU A 21 -0.44 -16.43 4.82
CA LEU A 21 0.63 -16.84 5.71
C LEU A 21 1.50 -17.89 5.01
N VAL A 22 2.81 -17.70 5.07
CA VAL A 22 3.81 -18.66 4.60
C VAL A 22 4.72 -19.03 5.76
N ALA A 23 4.82 -20.31 6.07
CA ALA A 23 5.76 -20.85 7.06
C ALA A 23 6.86 -21.64 6.35
N PHE A 24 8.11 -21.27 6.59
CA PHE A 24 9.29 -21.92 6.04
C PHE A 24 10.14 -22.54 7.14
N ASN A 25 10.36 -23.86 7.07
CA ASN A 25 11.26 -24.55 7.98
C ASN A 25 12.70 -24.45 7.47
N THR A 26 13.55 -23.75 8.23
CA THR A 26 14.93 -23.48 7.80
C THR A 26 15.83 -24.70 7.77
N ARG A 27 15.45 -25.80 8.43
CA ARG A 27 16.23 -27.03 8.48
C ARG A 27 15.77 -28.08 7.47
N SER A 28 14.47 -28.31 7.36
CA SER A 28 13.93 -29.30 6.41
C SER A 28 13.70 -28.71 5.01
N GLY A 29 13.61 -27.38 4.89
CA GLY A 29 13.22 -26.71 3.65
C GLY A 29 11.73 -26.81 3.35
N GLU A 30 10.91 -27.29 4.29
CA GLU A 30 9.46 -27.39 4.11
C GLU A 30 8.80 -26.01 4.05
N LEU A 31 7.86 -25.87 3.12
CA LEU A 31 7.01 -24.71 2.97
C LEU A 31 5.56 -25.11 3.27
N LYS A 32 4.89 -24.38 4.15
CA LYS A 32 3.45 -24.47 4.40
C LYS A 32 2.81 -23.13 4.10
N ILE A 33 1.61 -23.14 3.53
CA ILE A 33 0.89 -21.95 3.13
C ILE A 33 -0.51 -22.04 3.73
N GLU A 34 -0.95 -20.95 4.34
CA GLU A 34 -2.30 -20.79 4.84
C GLU A 34 -2.93 -19.51 4.34
N LYS A 35 -4.24 -19.57 4.08
CA LYS A 35 -5.02 -18.43 3.63
C LYS A 35 -6.30 -18.37 4.44
N VAL A 36 -6.57 -17.22 5.03
CA VAL A 36 -7.80 -16.95 5.80
C VAL A 36 -8.43 -15.64 5.36
N PRO A 37 -9.75 -15.45 5.51
CA PRO A 37 -10.39 -14.16 5.24
C PRO A 37 -9.81 -13.05 6.12
N THR A 38 -9.60 -11.85 5.55
CA THR A 38 -9.16 -10.69 6.34
C THR A 38 -10.30 -10.17 7.21
N VAL A 39 -10.03 -9.97 8.51
CA VAL A 39 -10.95 -9.31 9.43
C VAL A 39 -10.75 -7.80 9.36
N LYS A 40 -11.54 -7.09 8.52
CA LYS A 40 -11.35 -5.64 8.27
C LYS A 40 -11.39 -4.77 9.54
N ALA A 41 -12.22 -5.14 10.53
CA ALA A 41 -12.37 -4.37 11.76
C ALA A 41 -11.14 -4.44 12.67
N ASP A 42 -10.45 -5.58 12.68
CA ASP A 42 -9.19 -5.78 13.38
C ASP A 42 -8.32 -6.79 12.61
N PRO A 43 -7.42 -6.31 11.73
CA PRO A 43 -6.62 -7.20 10.91
C PRO A 43 -5.65 -8.08 11.71
N ALA A 44 -5.37 -7.76 12.98
CA ALA A 44 -4.54 -8.61 13.83
C ALA A 44 -5.24 -9.94 14.14
N VAL A 45 -6.58 -9.94 14.23
CA VAL A 45 -7.39 -11.16 14.39
C VAL A 45 -7.19 -12.10 13.20
N GLY A 46 -7.17 -11.57 11.97
CA GLY A 46 -6.91 -12.38 10.77
C GLY A 46 -5.53 -13.06 10.80
N VAL A 47 -4.51 -12.37 11.32
CA VAL A 47 -3.18 -12.97 11.54
C VAL A 47 -3.24 -14.09 12.57
N MET A 48 -3.97 -13.89 13.67
CA MET A 48 -4.15 -14.92 14.70
C MET A 48 -4.94 -16.13 14.19
N ASP A 49 -5.92 -15.94 13.33
CA ASP A 49 -6.67 -17.02 12.69
C ASP A 49 -5.78 -17.84 11.74
N ALA A 50 -4.91 -17.17 10.98
CA ALA A 50 -3.92 -17.84 10.12
C ALA A 50 -2.93 -18.69 10.95
N LEU A 51 -2.44 -18.15 12.07
CA LEU A 51 -1.56 -18.89 12.99
C LEU A 51 -2.27 -20.08 13.64
N ALA A 52 -3.53 -19.92 14.08
CA ALA A 52 -4.31 -21.02 14.65
C ALA A 52 -4.59 -22.12 13.61
N LYS A 53 -4.83 -21.74 12.36
CA LYS A 53 -4.99 -22.67 11.25
C LYS A 53 -3.69 -23.41 10.94
N LEU A 54 -2.55 -22.72 10.94
CA LEU A 54 -1.23 -23.33 10.77
C LEU A 54 -0.95 -24.37 11.86
N GLU A 55 -1.24 -24.05 13.13
CA GLU A 55 -1.06 -24.97 14.25
C GLU A 55 -1.98 -26.20 14.13
N ARG A 56 -3.26 -25.99 13.79
CA ARG A 56 -4.23 -27.08 13.64
C ARG A 56 -3.87 -28.02 12.49
N ASP A 57 -3.51 -27.47 11.34
CA ASP A 57 -3.37 -28.24 10.10
C ASP A 57 -1.96 -28.85 9.96
N TRP A 58 -0.94 -28.25 10.58
CA TRP A 58 0.47 -28.67 10.44
C TRP A 58 1.21 -28.90 11.76
N GLY A 59 0.60 -28.60 12.90
CA GLY A 59 1.23 -28.77 14.22
C GLY A 59 2.36 -27.78 14.51
N VAL A 60 2.43 -26.66 13.78
CA VAL A 60 3.43 -25.60 13.98
C VAL A 60 2.85 -24.55 14.94
N GLY A 61 3.29 -24.58 16.19
CA GLY A 61 2.83 -23.65 17.23
C GLY A 61 3.73 -22.42 17.36
N GLY A 62 3.31 -21.43 18.16
CA GLY A 62 4.05 -20.18 18.33
C GLY A 62 5.47 -20.37 18.90
N GLY A 63 5.66 -21.36 19.77
CA GLY A 63 6.98 -21.71 20.33
C GLY A 63 7.98 -22.27 19.31
N ASP A 64 7.52 -22.68 18.11
CA ASP A 64 8.38 -23.19 17.06
C ASP A 64 8.86 -22.07 16.10
N VAL A 65 8.41 -20.82 16.31
CA VAL A 65 8.69 -19.66 15.45
C VAL A 65 10.02 -18.98 15.80
N GLU A 66 10.99 -19.05 14.88
CA GLU A 66 12.29 -18.36 14.95
C GLU A 66 12.15 -16.86 14.67
N ALA A 67 11.42 -16.52 13.60
CA ALA A 67 11.23 -15.16 13.13
C ALA A 67 9.84 -14.97 12.54
N PHE A 68 9.26 -13.79 12.78
CA PHE A 68 7.96 -13.38 12.28
C PHE A 68 8.12 -12.11 11.44
N LEU A 69 7.72 -12.19 10.18
CA LEU A 69 7.77 -11.10 9.21
C LEU A 69 6.34 -10.73 8.83
N HIS A 70 6.05 -9.45 8.80
CA HIS A 70 4.71 -8.96 8.55
C HIS A 70 4.70 -7.91 7.43
N GLY A 71 3.96 -8.18 6.36
CA GLY A 71 3.54 -7.21 5.35
C GLY A 71 2.13 -6.74 5.60
N THR A 72 1.84 -5.47 5.32
CA THR A 72 0.49 -4.94 5.55
C THR A 72 0.12 -3.85 4.57
N THR A 73 -1.16 -3.89 4.16
CA THR A 73 -1.80 -2.85 3.36
C THR A 73 -2.50 -1.80 4.22
N ILE A 74 -2.49 -1.90 5.55
CA ILE A 74 -3.21 -0.99 6.47
C ILE A 74 -2.80 0.48 6.24
N GLY A 75 -1.50 0.76 6.11
CA GLY A 75 -1.01 2.12 5.89
C GLY A 75 -1.47 2.69 4.55
N THR A 76 -1.37 1.90 3.48
CA THR A 76 -1.83 2.29 2.15
C THR A 76 -3.35 2.52 2.16
N ASN A 77 -4.14 1.56 2.67
CA ASN A 77 -5.60 1.63 2.70
C ASN A 77 -6.10 2.80 3.56
N ALA A 78 -5.47 3.08 4.70
CA ALA A 78 -5.81 4.24 5.52
C ALA A 78 -5.64 5.57 4.75
N LEU A 79 -4.66 5.65 3.85
CA LEU A 79 -4.44 6.81 3.00
C LEU A 79 -5.46 6.89 1.85
N LEU A 80 -5.80 5.75 1.23
CA LEU A 80 -6.79 5.66 0.16
C LEU A 80 -8.21 5.98 0.66
N GLU A 81 -8.59 5.41 1.81
CA GLU A 81 -9.93 5.55 2.41
C GLU A 81 -10.07 6.80 3.28
N MET A 82 -9.01 7.60 3.42
CA MET A 82 -8.97 8.78 4.29
C MET A 82 -9.36 8.46 5.75
N LYS A 83 -8.87 7.33 6.27
CA LYS A 83 -9.11 6.83 7.64
C LYS A 83 -7.87 6.91 8.54
N GLY A 84 -7.07 7.96 8.39
CA GLY A 84 -5.95 8.24 9.28
C GLY A 84 -6.27 9.17 10.43
N ALA A 85 -5.22 9.65 11.08
CA ALA A 85 -5.32 10.55 12.21
C ALA A 85 -5.86 11.94 11.81
N ARG A 86 -6.50 12.62 12.76
CA ARG A 86 -6.78 14.05 12.60
C ARG A 86 -5.48 14.81 12.82
N VAL A 87 -4.91 15.33 11.73
CA VAL A 87 -3.60 15.99 11.73
C VAL A 87 -3.73 17.51 11.90
N GLY A 88 -2.85 18.08 12.72
CA GLY A 88 -2.53 19.50 12.77
C GLY A 88 -1.15 19.75 12.18
N LEU A 89 -0.93 20.96 11.66
CA LEU A 89 0.34 21.33 11.03
C LEU A 89 0.83 22.68 11.56
N LEU A 90 2.04 22.69 12.11
CA LEU A 90 2.77 23.91 12.44
C LEU A 90 3.74 24.25 11.30
N VAL A 91 3.64 25.48 10.79
CA VAL A 91 4.49 25.99 9.70
C VAL A 91 5.05 27.35 10.04
N THR A 92 6.12 27.71 9.33
CA THR A 92 6.71 29.05 9.39
C THR A 92 5.71 30.12 9.02
N GLY A 93 5.69 31.20 9.79
CA GLY A 93 4.77 32.31 9.63
C GLY A 93 4.73 32.86 8.21
N GLY A 94 3.54 32.90 7.62
CA GLY A 94 3.30 33.34 6.25
C GLY A 94 3.33 32.22 5.21
N PHE A 95 3.51 30.95 5.63
CA PHE A 95 3.59 29.79 4.75
C PHE A 95 2.43 28.79 4.92
N ARG A 96 1.36 29.17 5.63
CA ARG A 96 0.13 28.37 5.79
C ARG A 96 -0.54 27.86 4.51
N ALA A 97 -0.24 28.45 3.36
CA ALA A 97 -0.84 28.10 2.07
C ALA A 97 -0.10 26.96 1.33
N ILE A 98 1.10 26.57 1.78
CA ILE A 98 1.89 25.50 1.13
C ILE A 98 1.07 24.20 0.96
N PRO A 99 0.38 23.65 1.98
CA PRO A 99 -0.27 22.36 1.81
C PRO A 99 -1.45 22.38 0.82
N GLN A 100 -2.05 23.56 0.58
CA GLN A 100 -3.13 23.74 -0.40
C GLN A 100 -2.57 23.99 -1.81
N VAL A 101 -1.53 24.83 -1.92
CA VAL A 101 -0.93 25.20 -3.21
C VAL A 101 -0.03 24.09 -3.75
N GLN A 102 0.68 23.37 -2.87
CA GLN A 102 1.64 22.32 -3.20
C GLN A 102 2.72 22.88 -4.15
N THR A 103 2.96 22.21 -5.28
CA THR A 103 3.87 22.71 -6.34
C THR A 103 3.18 23.55 -7.39
N GLY A 104 1.84 23.73 -7.32
CA GLY A 104 1.06 24.29 -8.42
C GLY A 104 0.87 23.34 -9.61
N SER A 105 1.60 22.21 -9.67
CA SER A 105 1.54 21.25 -10.78
C SER A 105 0.25 20.43 -10.75
N GLN A 106 -0.18 19.98 -11.92
CA GLN A 106 -1.35 19.14 -12.13
C GLN A 106 -0.99 17.99 -13.06
N PRO A 107 -1.32 16.73 -12.72
CA PRO A 107 -0.95 15.57 -13.52
C PRO A 107 -1.62 15.56 -14.91
N ARG A 108 -2.76 16.23 -15.07
CA ARG A 108 -3.52 16.29 -16.32
C ARG A 108 -3.67 17.73 -16.80
N PRO A 109 -2.66 18.34 -17.43
CA PRO A 109 -2.64 19.78 -17.72
C PRO A 109 -3.84 20.28 -18.56
N PHE A 110 -4.48 19.40 -19.33
CA PHE A 110 -5.65 19.72 -20.15
C PHE A 110 -7.01 19.54 -19.44
N LEU A 111 -7.02 19.04 -18.19
CA LEU A 111 -8.24 18.89 -17.41
C LEU A 111 -8.55 20.21 -16.67
N LEU A 112 -9.29 21.10 -17.32
CA LEU A 112 -9.57 22.46 -16.82
C LEU A 112 -10.25 22.49 -15.43
N PHE A 113 -11.08 21.49 -15.12
CA PHE A 113 -11.83 21.37 -13.87
C PHE A 113 -11.23 20.30 -12.94
N TYR A 114 -9.90 20.22 -12.87
CA TYR A 114 -9.24 19.25 -12.00
C TYR A 114 -9.42 19.62 -10.53
N HIS A 115 -9.99 18.67 -9.77
CA HIS A 115 -10.02 18.72 -8.33
C HIS A 115 -8.82 17.95 -7.78
N ARG A 116 -8.01 18.62 -6.96
CA ARG A 116 -6.93 17.96 -6.23
C ARG A 116 -7.52 17.01 -5.18
N PRO A 117 -6.81 15.90 -4.87
CA PRO A 117 -7.16 15.06 -3.73
C PRO A 117 -7.27 15.87 -2.45
N GLU A 118 -8.14 15.44 -1.54
CA GLU A 118 -8.29 16.06 -0.23
C GLU A 118 -6.96 16.04 0.54
N GLY A 119 -6.60 17.17 1.15
CA GLY A 119 -5.38 17.30 1.94
C GLY A 119 -5.45 16.48 3.23
N LEU A 120 -4.31 15.95 3.68
CA LEU A 120 -4.22 15.21 4.95
C LEU A 120 -4.37 16.10 6.19
N VAL A 121 -4.32 17.43 6.00
CA VAL A 121 -4.55 18.43 7.04
C VAL A 121 -5.60 19.42 6.55
N GLN A 122 -6.60 19.68 7.38
CA GLN A 122 -7.63 20.67 7.06
C GLN A 122 -7.04 22.08 7.21
N PRO A 123 -7.44 23.06 6.36
CA PRO A 123 -6.92 24.43 6.42
C PRO A 123 -7.05 25.11 7.79
N VAL A 124 -8.06 24.72 8.59
CA VAL A 124 -8.30 25.25 9.94
C VAL A 124 -7.29 24.74 10.97
N HIS A 125 -6.67 23.57 10.71
CA HIS A 125 -5.65 22.95 11.56
C HIS A 125 -4.22 23.28 11.11
N VAL A 126 -4.04 24.19 10.13
CA VAL A 126 -2.73 24.73 9.78
C VAL A 126 -2.50 26.01 10.57
N ARG A 127 -1.45 26.03 11.40
CA ARG A 127 -1.12 27.16 12.28
C ARG A 127 0.24 27.75 11.88
N ASP A 128 0.25 29.06 11.62
CA ASP A 128 1.47 29.83 11.46
C ASP A 128 2.14 30.03 12.83
N VAL A 129 3.43 29.75 12.89
CA VAL A 129 4.27 30.04 14.04
C VAL A 129 5.23 31.18 13.64
N PRO A 130 5.41 32.21 14.49
CA PRO A 130 6.43 33.23 14.24
C PRO A 130 7.82 32.66 14.54
N GLU A 131 8.51 32.20 13.51
CA GLU A 131 9.93 31.84 13.55
C GLU A 131 10.56 31.98 12.16
N ARG A 132 11.89 32.08 12.08
CA ARG A 132 12.58 32.07 10.79
C ARG A 132 14.02 31.60 10.92
N VAL A 133 14.37 30.63 10.10
CA VAL A 133 15.74 30.17 9.84
C VAL A 133 16.05 30.44 8.37
N ASP A 134 17.29 30.79 8.07
CA ASP A 134 17.76 31.05 6.71
C ASP A 134 18.39 29.79 6.06
N LYS A 135 18.83 29.91 4.81
CA LYS A 135 19.45 28.79 4.07
C LYS A 135 20.77 28.29 4.65
N SER A 136 21.47 29.10 5.44
CA SER A 136 22.72 28.75 6.12
C SER A 136 22.48 28.08 7.48
N GLY A 137 21.23 28.06 7.95
CA GLY A 137 20.88 27.59 9.29
C GLY A 137 20.93 28.70 10.35
N GLU A 138 21.16 29.95 9.97
CA GLU A 138 21.14 31.10 10.88
C GLU A 138 19.71 31.44 11.28
N VAL A 139 19.50 31.72 12.58
CA VAL A 139 18.20 32.13 13.11
C VAL A 139 17.99 33.62 12.83
N ILE A 140 17.07 33.94 11.93
CA ILE A 140 16.64 35.32 11.64
C ILE A 140 15.62 35.78 12.69
N THR A 141 14.63 34.94 12.98
CA THR A 141 13.58 35.21 13.97
C THR A 141 13.50 34.03 14.90
N ARG A 142 13.74 34.24 16.19
CA ARG A 142 13.61 33.19 17.22
C ARG A 142 12.18 32.64 17.24
N LEU A 143 12.05 31.36 17.57
CA LEU A 143 10.75 30.73 17.81
C LEU A 143 9.97 31.49 18.88
N ASP A 144 8.78 31.96 18.54
CA ASP A 144 7.82 32.49 19.51
C ASP A 144 7.15 31.35 20.28
N VAL A 145 7.64 31.11 21.49
CA VAL A 145 7.19 30.04 22.39
C VAL A 145 5.71 30.19 22.74
N GLU A 146 5.25 31.40 23.03
CA GLU A 146 3.87 31.63 23.46
C GLU A 146 2.89 31.51 22.31
N ALA A 147 3.24 31.99 21.12
CA ALA A 147 2.47 31.76 19.91
C ALA A 147 2.38 30.26 19.58
N THR A 148 3.49 29.53 19.74
CA THR A 148 3.51 28.07 19.56
C THR A 148 2.59 27.37 20.57
N ARG A 149 2.65 27.72 21.86
CA ARG A 149 1.74 27.16 22.88
C ARG A 149 0.26 27.41 22.54
N ARG A 150 -0.09 28.64 22.15
CA ARG A 150 -1.47 28.97 21.73
C ARG A 150 -1.91 28.14 20.52
N ALA A 151 -1.04 27.98 19.52
CA ALA A 151 -1.32 27.18 18.34
C ALA A 151 -1.57 25.70 18.72
N VAL A 152 -0.73 25.12 19.57
CA VAL A 152 -0.86 23.73 20.03
C VAL A 152 -2.14 23.52 20.84
N ARG A 153 -2.46 24.42 21.80
CA ARG A 153 -3.70 24.35 22.57
C ARG A 153 -4.92 24.39 21.67
N ALA A 154 -4.95 25.29 20.69
CA ALA A 154 -6.05 25.36 19.73
C ALA A 154 -6.20 24.05 18.94
N LEU A 155 -5.10 23.45 18.46
CA LEU A 155 -5.15 22.16 17.76
C LEU A 155 -5.68 21.03 18.67
N ARG A 156 -5.22 20.98 19.93
CA ARG A 156 -5.72 20.03 20.91
C ARG A 156 -7.22 20.19 21.14
N ASP A 157 -7.68 21.42 21.33
CA ASP A 157 -9.08 21.74 21.59
C ASP A 157 -9.97 21.43 20.36
N ASP A 158 -9.41 21.48 19.14
CA ASP A 158 -10.03 21.03 17.87
C ASP A 158 -10.02 19.48 17.69
N GLY A 159 -9.50 18.74 18.67
CA GLY A 159 -9.46 17.27 18.68
C GLY A 159 -8.37 16.66 17.80
N VAL A 160 -7.35 17.42 17.41
CA VAL A 160 -6.18 16.91 16.67
C VAL A 160 -5.47 15.85 17.51
N THR A 161 -5.14 14.71 16.92
CA THR A 161 -4.44 13.61 17.62
C THR A 161 -2.97 13.46 17.20
N SER A 162 -2.58 14.09 16.09
CA SER A 162 -1.22 14.05 15.55
C SER A 162 -0.81 15.41 15.00
N ILE A 163 0.39 15.87 15.29
CA ILE A 163 0.91 17.17 14.85
C ILE A 163 2.18 16.97 14.02
N ALA A 164 2.14 17.47 12.78
CA ALA A 164 3.31 17.66 11.94
C ALA A 164 3.92 19.05 12.19
N VAL A 165 5.25 19.14 12.25
CA VAL A 165 5.98 20.41 12.29
C VAL A 165 6.88 20.47 11.07
N SER A 166 6.69 21.49 10.24
CA SER A 166 7.48 21.68 9.02
C SER A 166 7.88 23.13 8.86
N PHE A 167 8.98 23.51 9.51
CA PHE A 167 9.55 24.84 9.39
C PHE A 167 10.49 24.93 8.18
N LEU A 168 10.62 26.13 7.63
CA LEU A 168 11.55 26.38 6.53
C LEU A 168 12.99 26.21 7.02
N PHE A 169 13.81 25.58 6.18
CA PHE A 169 15.22 25.29 6.46
C PHE A 169 15.49 24.46 7.74
N SER A 170 14.50 23.74 8.26
CA SER A 170 14.67 22.84 9.41
C SER A 170 15.67 21.70 9.15
N TYR A 171 15.89 21.33 7.88
CA TYR A 171 16.96 20.40 7.48
C TYR A 171 18.38 20.97 7.69
N ALA A 172 18.54 22.30 7.72
CA ALA A 172 19.81 22.97 7.97
C ALA A 172 19.99 23.28 9.46
N ASN A 173 18.91 23.68 10.15
CA ASN A 173 18.89 23.87 11.60
C ASN A 173 17.53 23.45 12.18
N SER A 174 17.51 22.31 12.87
CA SER A 174 16.30 21.70 13.43
C SER A 174 15.91 22.25 14.81
N SER A 175 16.68 23.18 15.37
CA SER A 175 16.50 23.63 16.77
C SER A 175 15.10 24.15 17.08
N HIS A 176 14.45 24.86 16.15
CA HIS A 176 13.08 25.33 16.32
C HIS A 176 12.05 24.20 16.27
N GLU A 177 12.20 23.21 15.38
CA GLU A 177 11.30 22.04 15.36
C GLU A 177 11.43 21.21 16.65
N GLN A 178 12.66 21.04 17.14
CA GLN A 178 12.93 20.36 18.42
C GLN A 178 12.37 21.13 19.62
N ALA A 179 12.40 22.47 19.58
CA ALA A 179 11.75 23.29 20.60
C ALA A 179 10.21 23.21 20.52
N ALA A 180 9.64 23.18 19.32
CA ALA A 180 8.21 22.96 19.12
C ALA A 180 7.77 21.59 19.63
N ARG A 181 8.55 20.51 19.42
CA ARG A 181 8.29 19.19 20.01
C ARG A 181 8.09 19.25 21.52
N ARG A 182 9.02 19.89 22.24
CA ARG A 182 8.92 20.03 23.71
C ARG A 182 7.64 20.76 24.12
N ILE A 183 7.28 21.83 23.40
CA ILE A 183 6.04 22.56 23.65
C ILE A 183 4.81 21.68 23.38
N ILE A 184 4.82 20.87 22.32
CA ILE A 184 3.72 19.95 22.01
C ILE A 184 3.58 18.89 23.11
N GLU A 185 4.68 18.30 23.56
CA GLU A 185 4.69 17.29 24.63
C GLU A 185 4.12 17.83 25.95
N GLU A 186 4.37 19.10 26.25
CA GLU A 186 3.84 19.78 27.44
C GLU A 186 2.35 20.16 27.32
N GLU A 187 1.94 20.72 26.17
CA GLU A 187 0.59 21.29 25.99
C GLU A 187 -0.45 20.28 25.49
N HIS A 188 0.01 19.24 24.79
CA HIS A 188 -0.82 18.17 24.25
C HIS A 188 -0.18 16.79 24.51
N PRO A 189 -0.17 16.33 25.78
CA PRO A 189 0.41 15.04 26.15
C PRO A 189 -0.28 13.88 25.41
N GLY A 190 0.52 12.96 24.85
CA GLY A 190 0.01 11.81 24.10
C GLY A 190 -0.26 12.10 22.62
N CYS A 191 -0.10 13.35 22.17
CA CYS A 191 -0.12 13.68 20.75
C CYS A 191 1.07 13.02 20.02
N VAL A 192 0.82 12.46 18.85
CA VAL A 192 1.90 11.97 17.98
C VAL A 192 2.57 13.14 17.28
N ILE A 193 3.90 13.17 17.26
CA ILE A 193 4.68 14.31 16.75
C ILE A 193 5.58 13.84 15.61
N SER A 194 5.43 14.47 14.44
CA SER A 194 6.31 14.26 13.29
C SER A 194 7.06 15.56 12.95
N LEU A 195 8.38 15.57 13.16
CA LEU A 195 9.24 16.70 12.80
C LEU A 195 9.81 16.51 11.40
N SER A 196 9.66 17.50 10.53
CA SER A 196 10.12 17.37 9.15
C SER A 196 11.63 17.18 9.02
N SER A 197 12.39 17.71 9.98
CA SER A 197 13.85 17.51 10.12
C SER A 197 14.26 16.10 10.57
N GLU A 198 13.33 15.28 11.06
CA GLU A 198 13.59 13.87 11.38
C GLU A 198 13.05 12.94 10.29
N ILE A 199 11.89 13.27 9.73
CA ILE A 199 11.22 12.46 8.70
C ILE A 199 11.92 12.57 7.34
N MET A 200 12.18 13.80 6.87
CA MET A 200 12.75 14.06 5.55
C MET A 200 13.67 15.28 5.63
N PRO A 201 14.90 15.17 6.18
CA PRO A 201 15.84 16.28 6.33
C PRO A 201 16.51 16.67 5.00
N ARG A 202 15.71 17.03 3.99
CA ARG A 202 16.19 17.49 2.68
C ARG A 202 15.55 18.81 2.27
N ILE A 203 16.20 19.47 1.31
CA ILE A 203 15.74 20.70 0.68
C ILE A 203 14.42 20.48 -0.11
N ARG A 204 13.68 21.57 -0.33
CA ARG A 204 12.31 21.68 -0.89
C ARG A 204 11.22 21.42 0.15
N GLU A 205 10.41 22.45 0.35
CA GLU A 205 9.40 22.54 1.40
C GLU A 205 8.19 21.64 1.17
N TRP A 206 7.61 21.61 -0.04
CA TRP A 206 6.42 20.79 -0.27
C TRP A 206 6.69 19.28 -0.15
N PRO A 207 7.69 18.68 -0.80
CA PRO A 207 7.89 17.23 -0.68
C PRO A 207 8.24 16.79 0.75
N ARG A 208 9.03 17.62 1.46
CA ARG A 208 9.33 17.43 2.88
C ARG A 208 8.05 17.47 3.73
N MET A 209 7.24 18.51 3.55
CA MET A 209 5.97 18.68 4.25
C MET A 209 4.99 17.55 3.93
N SER A 210 4.86 17.16 2.66
CA SER A 210 3.97 16.08 2.21
C SER A 210 4.34 14.74 2.87
N THR A 211 5.64 14.39 2.87
CA THR A 211 6.15 13.17 3.53
C THR A 211 5.91 13.22 5.05
N THR A 212 6.12 14.38 5.68
CA THR A 212 5.90 14.57 7.12
C THR A 212 4.42 14.48 7.49
N LEU A 213 3.52 15.01 6.65
CA LEU A 213 2.07 14.89 6.81
C LEU A 213 1.62 13.44 6.63
N VAL A 214 2.12 12.73 5.63
CA VAL A 214 1.83 11.30 5.44
C VAL A 214 2.25 10.50 6.68
N ASN A 215 3.46 10.74 7.20
CA ASN A 215 3.88 10.10 8.45
C ASN A 215 2.92 10.46 9.60
N ALA A 216 2.68 11.74 9.87
CA ALA A 216 1.80 12.18 10.95
C ALA A 216 0.38 11.59 10.85
N TYR A 217 -0.12 11.41 9.64
CA TYR A 217 -1.45 10.87 9.36
C TYR A 217 -1.55 9.37 9.66
N LEU A 218 -0.51 8.60 9.31
CA LEU A 218 -0.49 7.14 9.43
C LEU A 218 0.03 6.63 10.77
N GLU A 219 0.88 7.42 11.42
CA GLU A 219 1.62 7.04 12.62
C GLU A 219 0.73 6.49 13.75
N PRO A 220 -0.40 7.13 14.12
CA PRO A 220 -1.26 6.59 15.17
C PRO A 220 -1.95 5.27 14.78
N VAL A 221 -2.35 5.13 13.51
CA VAL A 221 -3.05 3.94 13.01
C VAL A 221 -2.12 2.73 13.06
N LEU A 222 -0.93 2.87 12.47
CA LEU A 222 0.03 1.77 12.38
C LEU A 222 0.61 1.42 13.75
N THR A 223 0.89 2.41 14.60
CA THR A 223 1.41 2.13 15.95
C THR A 223 0.38 1.38 16.81
N ALA A 224 -0.89 1.77 16.76
CA ALA A 224 -1.95 1.07 17.49
C ALA A 224 -2.10 -0.38 17.01
N TYR A 225 -2.10 -0.57 15.69
CA TYR A 225 -2.16 -1.90 15.08
C TYR A 225 -0.97 -2.78 15.49
N LEU A 226 0.25 -2.28 15.35
CA LEU A 226 1.45 -3.06 15.68
C LEU A 226 1.53 -3.41 17.16
N ARG A 227 1.07 -2.52 18.06
CA ARG A 227 0.97 -2.84 19.50
C ARG A 227 -0.03 -3.96 19.76
N SER A 228 -1.22 -3.91 19.15
CA SER A 228 -2.21 -4.97 19.26
C SER A 228 -1.66 -6.31 18.74
N LEU A 229 -1.04 -6.29 17.57
CA LEU A 229 -0.43 -7.48 16.98
C LEU A 229 0.72 -8.04 17.84
N ASP A 230 1.61 -7.18 18.34
CA ASP A 230 2.74 -7.58 19.20
C ASP A 230 2.26 -8.27 20.49
N GLN A 231 1.16 -7.77 21.08
CA GLN A 231 0.52 -8.37 22.24
C GLN A 231 -0.12 -9.73 21.90
N GLN A 232 -0.94 -9.79 20.85
CA GLN A 232 -1.63 -11.02 20.46
C GLN A 232 -0.65 -12.14 20.06
N LEU A 233 0.47 -11.80 19.42
CA LEU A 233 1.56 -12.74 19.14
C LEU A 233 2.14 -13.33 20.44
N ALA A 234 2.35 -12.49 21.46
CA ALA A 234 2.85 -12.95 22.75
C ALA A 234 1.84 -13.87 23.47
N GLU A 235 0.54 -13.60 23.35
CA GLU A 235 -0.54 -14.45 23.88
C GLU A 235 -0.64 -15.81 23.19
N ARG A 236 -0.05 -15.95 21.99
CA ARG A 236 0.04 -17.22 21.21
C ARG A 236 1.42 -17.88 21.30
N ASP A 237 2.20 -17.57 22.33
CA ASP A 237 3.55 -18.10 22.55
C ASP A 237 4.57 -17.80 21.44
N VAL A 238 4.31 -16.83 20.55
CA VAL A 238 5.31 -16.31 19.60
C VAL A 238 6.21 -15.32 20.35
N THR A 239 7.11 -15.85 21.18
CA THR A 239 7.93 -15.07 22.10
C THR A 239 9.24 -14.54 21.50
N THR A 240 9.51 -14.83 20.22
CA THR A 240 10.74 -14.38 19.55
C THR A 240 10.81 -12.85 19.49
N SER A 241 12.00 -12.29 19.73
CA SER A 241 12.25 -10.86 19.52
C SER A 241 12.44 -10.51 18.03
N GLN A 242 12.59 -11.51 17.17
CA GLN A 242 12.75 -11.36 15.72
C GLN A 242 11.38 -11.14 15.04
N ARG A 243 10.76 -10.00 15.37
CA ARG A 243 9.47 -9.56 14.82
C ARG A 243 9.69 -8.35 13.94
N TYR A 244 9.43 -8.50 12.65
CA TYR A 244 9.82 -7.53 11.63
C TYR A 244 8.63 -7.12 10.77
N LEU A 245 8.57 -5.83 10.45
CA LEU A 245 7.62 -5.22 9.53
C LEU A 245 8.31 -4.96 8.20
N MET A 246 7.66 -5.34 7.11
CA MET A 246 8.12 -5.10 5.75
C MET A 246 8.10 -3.61 5.43
N GLN A 247 9.14 -3.15 4.73
CA GLN A 247 9.29 -1.76 4.30
C GLN A 247 9.10 -1.63 2.78
N SER A 248 8.76 -0.43 2.32
CA SER A 248 8.60 -0.08 0.91
C SER A 248 9.84 -0.36 0.08
N ASN A 249 11.04 -0.32 0.67
CA ASN A 249 12.32 -0.59 0.00
C ASN A 249 12.67 -2.09 -0.07
N GLY A 250 11.73 -2.98 0.27
CA GLY A 250 11.98 -4.42 0.25
C GLY A 250 12.83 -4.94 1.42
N GLY A 251 13.28 -4.06 2.31
CA GLY A 251 13.90 -4.42 3.58
C GLY A 251 12.86 -4.63 4.67
N VAL A 252 13.34 -4.90 5.89
CA VAL A 252 12.47 -5.07 7.05
C VAL A 252 12.96 -4.25 8.24
N MET A 253 12.04 -3.77 9.08
CA MET A 253 12.34 -3.08 10.33
C MET A 253 11.74 -3.79 11.54
N PRO A 254 12.41 -3.81 12.71
CA PRO A 254 11.82 -4.39 13.91
C PRO A 254 10.53 -3.70 14.32
N PHE A 255 9.55 -4.45 14.85
CA PHE A 255 8.30 -3.88 15.38
C PHE A 255 8.56 -2.78 16.42
N SER A 256 9.55 -2.99 17.29
CA SER A 256 9.96 -1.97 18.27
C SER A 256 10.43 -0.66 17.63
N ALA A 257 11.07 -0.71 16.46
CA ALA A 257 11.48 0.49 15.74
C ALA A 257 10.30 1.20 15.09
N ALA A 258 9.34 0.45 14.55
CA ALA A 258 8.10 0.97 13.99
C ALA A 258 7.22 1.62 15.08
N ILE A 259 7.07 0.98 16.24
CA ILE A 259 6.25 1.45 17.38
C ILE A 259 6.87 2.68 18.07
N ARG A 260 8.20 2.83 18.06
CA ARG A 260 8.87 4.07 18.51
C ARG A 260 8.51 5.27 17.63
N GLY A 261 8.17 4.99 16.38
CA GLY A 261 7.59 5.91 15.42
C GLY A 261 8.56 6.71 14.57
N GLY A 262 7.97 7.56 13.72
CA GLY A 262 8.66 8.42 12.74
C GLY A 262 9.11 7.70 11.47
N ARG A 263 8.60 6.50 11.23
CA ARG A 263 9.02 5.64 10.10
C ARG A 263 7.84 5.00 9.36
N THR A 264 6.62 5.39 9.67
CA THR A 264 5.42 4.74 9.10
C THR A 264 5.23 5.04 7.62
N HIS A 265 5.76 6.16 7.12
CA HIS A 265 5.84 6.41 5.69
C HIS A 265 6.71 5.40 4.91
N HIS A 266 7.57 4.61 5.59
CA HIS A 266 8.34 3.53 4.96
C HIS A 266 7.60 2.20 4.87
N THR A 267 6.33 2.10 5.28
CA THR A 267 5.55 0.83 5.21
C THR A 267 4.52 0.84 4.08
N LEU A 268 4.44 1.96 3.36
CA LEU A 268 3.52 2.13 2.25
C LEU A 268 3.93 1.22 1.09
N LEU A 269 2.97 0.51 0.48
CA LEU A 269 3.25 -0.47 -0.58
C LEU A 269 4.22 -1.59 -0.16
N SER A 270 4.25 -1.94 1.14
CA SER A 270 5.15 -3.00 1.66
C SER A 270 4.81 -4.40 1.12
N GLY A 271 3.53 -4.71 0.90
CA GLY A 271 3.09 -5.98 0.29
C GLY A 271 3.66 -6.18 -1.13
N PRO A 272 3.37 -5.27 -2.08
CA PRO A 272 3.94 -5.36 -3.43
C PRO A 272 5.47 -5.38 -3.44
N ALA A 273 6.12 -4.58 -2.58
CA ALA A 273 7.58 -4.60 -2.44
C ALA A 273 8.10 -6.00 -2.06
N ALA A 274 7.41 -6.73 -1.18
CA ALA A 274 7.74 -8.10 -0.81
C ALA A 274 7.66 -9.06 -2.00
N GLY A 275 6.62 -8.93 -2.83
CA GLY A 275 6.45 -9.71 -4.05
C GLY A 275 7.63 -9.54 -5.01
N VAL A 276 8.07 -8.29 -5.21
CA VAL A 276 9.21 -7.99 -6.10
C VAL A 276 10.54 -8.46 -5.51
N VAL A 277 10.76 -8.35 -4.21
CA VAL A 277 11.95 -8.92 -3.55
C VAL A 277 11.98 -10.43 -3.69
N SER A 278 10.85 -11.10 -3.54
CA SER A 278 10.71 -12.53 -3.80
C SER A 278 11.03 -12.88 -5.26
N ALA A 279 10.50 -12.10 -6.21
CA ALA A 279 10.81 -12.24 -7.63
C ALA A 279 12.30 -12.07 -7.92
N ALA A 280 12.97 -11.11 -7.28
CA ALA A 280 14.41 -10.91 -7.42
C ALA A 280 15.23 -12.07 -6.83
N PHE A 281 14.81 -12.62 -5.69
CA PHE A 281 15.41 -13.82 -5.12
C PHE A 281 15.26 -15.04 -6.06
N LEU A 282 14.07 -15.24 -6.63
CA LEU A 282 13.82 -16.30 -7.61
C LEU A 282 14.60 -16.09 -8.91
N CYS A 283 14.72 -14.84 -9.38
CA CYS A 283 15.55 -14.46 -10.52
C CYS A 283 16.98 -14.97 -10.35
N ALA A 284 17.61 -14.59 -9.23
CA ALA A 284 18.99 -14.94 -8.93
C ALA A 284 19.20 -16.46 -8.76
N THR A 285 18.24 -17.16 -8.17
CA THR A 285 18.36 -18.62 -7.92
C THR A 285 18.07 -19.47 -9.14
N GLN A 286 17.24 -18.99 -10.08
CA GLN A 286 16.89 -19.70 -11.31
C GLN A 286 17.77 -19.32 -12.52
N GLY A 287 18.76 -18.45 -12.34
CA GLY A 287 19.68 -18.03 -13.39
C GLY A 287 19.08 -17.01 -14.38
N PHE A 288 17.93 -16.41 -14.05
CA PHE A 288 17.47 -15.22 -14.76
C PHE A 288 18.27 -14.01 -14.27
N ARG A 289 18.43 -13.02 -15.15
CA ARG A 289 19.13 -11.78 -14.82
C ARG A 289 18.18 -10.61 -14.67
N ASN A 290 17.17 -10.53 -15.53
CA ASN A 290 16.20 -9.45 -15.53
C ASN A 290 14.78 -10.00 -15.61
N LEU A 291 13.87 -9.47 -14.77
CA LEU A 291 12.47 -9.86 -14.73
C LEU A 291 11.55 -8.64 -14.77
N VAL A 292 10.41 -8.80 -15.44
CA VAL A 292 9.22 -8.00 -15.18
C VAL A 292 8.36 -8.80 -14.21
N SER A 293 8.17 -8.30 -12.99
CA SER A 293 7.20 -8.85 -12.05
C SER A 293 5.84 -8.28 -12.40
N LEU A 294 4.85 -9.13 -12.65
CA LEU A 294 3.46 -8.77 -12.89
C LEU A 294 2.58 -9.55 -11.93
N ASP A 295 2.08 -8.90 -10.88
CA ASP A 295 1.18 -9.48 -9.90
C ASP A 295 -0.25 -9.00 -10.18
N ILE A 296 -1.13 -9.88 -10.65
CA ILE A 296 -2.52 -9.51 -10.94
C ILE A 296 -3.44 -10.05 -9.84
N GLY A 297 -4.04 -9.11 -9.11
CA GLY A 297 -5.05 -9.36 -8.10
C GLY A 297 -6.49 -9.20 -8.61
N GLY A 298 -7.42 -9.08 -7.68
CA GLY A 298 -8.85 -8.90 -8.00
C GLY A 298 -9.23 -7.48 -8.44
N THR A 299 -8.38 -6.48 -8.26
CA THR A 299 -8.75 -5.06 -8.46
C THR A 299 -7.71 -4.30 -9.28
N SER A 300 -6.44 -4.64 -9.10
CA SER A 300 -5.28 -4.03 -9.76
C SER A 300 -4.27 -5.08 -10.16
N ALA A 301 -3.34 -4.68 -11.02
CA ALA A 301 -2.11 -5.38 -11.30
C ALA A 301 -0.93 -4.51 -10.86
N ASP A 302 0.07 -5.09 -10.21
CA ASP A 302 1.28 -4.41 -9.82
C ASP A 302 2.44 -4.85 -10.72
N VAL A 303 3.11 -3.88 -11.33
CA VAL A 303 4.24 -4.09 -12.23
C VAL A 303 5.51 -3.56 -11.60
N ALA A 304 6.58 -4.34 -11.63
CA ALA A 304 7.90 -3.89 -11.23
C ALA A 304 8.99 -4.53 -12.09
N PHE A 305 10.18 -3.90 -12.08
CA PHE A 305 11.34 -4.39 -12.80
C PHE A 305 12.41 -4.88 -11.82
N VAL A 306 13.02 -6.00 -12.16
CA VAL A 306 14.23 -6.53 -11.53
C VAL A 306 15.32 -6.50 -12.60
N GLU A 307 16.42 -5.80 -12.35
CA GLU A 307 17.56 -5.68 -13.26
C GLU A 307 18.81 -6.22 -12.57
N GLY A 308 19.53 -7.14 -13.23
CA GLY A 308 20.73 -7.74 -12.63
C GLY A 308 20.47 -8.53 -11.34
N GLY A 309 19.25 -9.04 -11.14
CA GLY A 309 18.84 -9.73 -9.91
C GLY A 309 18.51 -8.81 -8.73
N VAL A 310 18.42 -7.49 -8.95
CA VAL A 310 18.08 -6.51 -7.92
C VAL A 310 16.80 -5.76 -8.32
N PRO A 311 15.83 -5.57 -7.40
CA PRO A 311 14.68 -4.72 -7.67
C PRO A 311 15.10 -3.30 -8.06
N VAL A 312 14.45 -2.71 -9.05
CA VAL A 312 14.62 -1.30 -9.35
C VAL A 312 14.03 -0.49 -8.19
N GLU A 313 14.79 0.47 -7.68
CA GLU A 313 14.40 1.33 -6.56
C GLU A 313 14.26 2.79 -7.00
N VAL A 314 13.33 3.49 -6.36
CA VAL A 314 13.16 4.95 -6.48
C VAL A 314 13.30 5.60 -5.11
N THR A 315 13.66 6.89 -5.12
CA THR A 315 13.85 7.69 -3.88
C THR A 315 12.64 8.53 -3.49
N GLN A 316 11.59 8.49 -4.32
CA GLN A 316 10.32 9.14 -4.12
C GLN A 316 9.24 8.37 -4.89
N GLY A 317 8.01 8.44 -4.39
CA GLY A 317 6.83 7.89 -5.05
C GLY A 317 5.62 8.80 -4.90
N GLN A 318 4.52 8.41 -5.55
CA GLN A 318 3.21 9.04 -5.38
C GLN A 318 2.19 8.02 -4.92
N ILE A 319 1.41 8.38 -3.90
CA ILE A 319 0.31 7.54 -3.40
C ILE A 319 -0.93 8.40 -3.31
N GLU A 320 -1.93 8.09 -4.13
CA GLU A 320 -3.15 8.91 -4.28
C GLU A 320 -2.82 10.41 -4.51
N GLY A 321 -1.89 10.67 -5.43
CA GLY A 321 -1.43 12.03 -5.77
C GLY A 321 -0.60 12.73 -4.69
N ARG A 322 -0.23 12.04 -3.60
CA ARG A 322 0.60 12.58 -2.52
C ARG A 322 2.05 12.14 -2.68
N THR A 323 2.97 13.10 -2.67
CA THR A 323 4.39 12.83 -2.84
C THR A 323 5.00 12.32 -1.53
N VAL A 324 5.62 11.15 -1.58
CA VAL A 324 6.34 10.56 -0.44
C VAL A 324 7.79 10.38 -0.81
N TYR A 325 8.70 11.00 -0.05
CA TYR A 325 10.14 10.83 -0.21
C TYR A 325 10.63 9.76 0.76
N ALA A 326 10.73 8.54 0.25
CA ALA A 326 11.36 7.41 0.91
C ALA A 326 11.98 6.51 -0.15
N PRO A 327 13.11 5.82 0.13
CA PRO A 327 13.53 4.68 -0.68
C PRO A 327 12.39 3.67 -0.75
N MET A 328 12.04 3.24 -1.96
CA MET A 328 11.02 2.24 -2.20
C MET A 328 11.34 1.45 -3.46
N VAL A 329 10.89 0.19 -3.49
CA VAL A 329 10.83 -0.59 -4.72
C VAL A 329 9.88 0.11 -5.68
N ASP A 330 10.32 0.20 -6.93
CA ASP A 330 9.61 0.86 -8.01
C ASP A 330 8.48 -0.03 -8.51
N VAL A 331 7.35 0.04 -7.79
CA VAL A 331 6.12 -0.68 -8.11
C VAL A 331 5.09 0.29 -8.68
N GLU A 332 4.55 -0.06 -9.83
CA GLU A 332 3.56 0.73 -10.55
C GLU A 332 2.27 -0.07 -10.69
N ALA A 333 1.20 0.48 -10.12
CA ALA A 333 -0.13 -0.10 -10.26
C ALA A 333 -0.71 0.18 -11.65
N VAL A 334 -1.21 -0.85 -12.29
CA VAL A 334 -1.98 -0.83 -13.54
C VAL A 334 -3.43 -1.15 -13.20
N SER A 335 -4.37 -0.34 -13.66
CA SER A 335 -5.81 -0.57 -13.49
C SER A 335 -6.29 -1.71 -14.39
N ALA A 336 -5.93 -2.93 -14.01
CA ALA A 336 -6.22 -4.19 -14.66
C ALA A 336 -6.15 -5.31 -13.61
N GLY A 337 -7.28 -5.77 -13.09
CA GLY A 337 -7.37 -6.91 -12.19
C GLY A 337 -8.67 -7.68 -12.44
N GLY A 338 -8.86 -8.85 -11.84
CA GLY A 338 -10.00 -9.73 -12.17
C GLY A 338 -11.37 -9.04 -12.14
N GLY A 339 -11.61 -8.14 -11.18
CA GLY A 339 -12.85 -7.38 -11.07
C GLY A 339 -12.94 -6.13 -11.96
N THR A 340 -11.98 -5.85 -12.84
CA THR A 340 -12.06 -4.69 -13.75
C THR A 340 -13.27 -4.81 -14.67
N ILE A 341 -14.09 -3.76 -14.71
CA ILE A 341 -15.39 -3.76 -15.40
C ILE A 341 -15.20 -3.55 -16.90
N ALA A 342 -15.90 -4.35 -17.70
CA ALA A 342 -16.02 -4.24 -19.15
C ALA A 342 -17.40 -3.70 -19.53
N ARG A 343 -17.42 -2.65 -20.34
CA ARG A 343 -18.66 -2.01 -20.82
C ARG A 343 -18.48 -1.38 -22.18
N VAL A 344 -19.58 -1.13 -22.86
CA VAL A 344 -19.58 -0.37 -24.12
C VAL A 344 -19.94 1.08 -23.82
N ASP A 345 -19.09 2.01 -24.24
CA ASP A 345 -19.32 3.43 -24.02
C ASP A 345 -20.42 3.99 -24.95
N SER A 346 -20.84 5.23 -24.72
CA SER A 346 -21.87 5.89 -25.54
C SER A 346 -21.46 6.09 -27.01
N GLY A 347 -20.17 5.92 -27.33
CA GLY A 347 -19.64 5.93 -28.70
C GLY A 347 -19.61 4.54 -29.36
N GLY A 348 -20.08 3.49 -28.68
CA GLY A 348 -20.09 2.12 -29.20
C GLY A 348 -18.74 1.41 -29.12
N LEU A 349 -17.79 1.92 -28.31
CA LEU A 349 -16.48 1.30 -28.14
C LEU A 349 -16.43 0.46 -26.85
N LEU A 350 -15.85 -0.74 -26.94
CA LEU A 350 -15.54 -1.55 -25.77
C LEU A 350 -14.48 -0.86 -24.90
N ARG A 351 -14.81 -0.65 -23.63
CA ARG A 351 -13.93 -0.12 -22.60
C ARG A 351 -13.79 -1.14 -21.48
N VAL A 352 -12.55 -1.45 -21.10
CA VAL A 352 -12.24 -2.30 -19.95
C VAL A 352 -11.45 -1.47 -18.94
N GLY A 353 -12.08 -1.25 -17.78
CA GLY A 353 -11.62 -0.36 -16.73
C GLY A 353 -11.82 1.14 -17.03
N PRO A 354 -11.34 2.03 -16.16
CA PRO A 354 -10.52 1.73 -14.97
C PRO A 354 -11.33 1.20 -13.78
N ASP A 355 -12.66 1.28 -13.83
CA ASP A 355 -13.53 0.92 -12.72
C ASP A 355 -13.47 -0.58 -12.41
N SER A 356 -13.66 -0.95 -11.15
CA SER A 356 -13.65 -2.33 -10.68
C SER A 356 -14.88 -2.65 -9.83
N ALA A 357 -15.38 -3.87 -9.95
CA ALA A 357 -16.43 -4.44 -9.12
C ALA A 357 -15.96 -4.82 -7.70
N GLY A 358 -14.65 -4.75 -7.43
CA GLY A 358 -14.07 -5.12 -6.14
C GLY A 358 -14.30 -6.60 -5.79
N SER A 359 -14.44 -6.89 -4.49
CA SER A 359 -14.76 -8.22 -3.97
C SER A 359 -16.18 -8.36 -3.41
N ASP A 360 -16.92 -7.24 -3.32
CA ASP A 360 -18.30 -7.15 -2.85
C ASP A 360 -19.01 -5.96 -3.55
N PRO A 361 -19.98 -6.20 -4.45
CA PRO A 361 -20.54 -7.50 -4.80
C PRO A 361 -19.59 -8.37 -5.65
N GLY A 362 -18.53 -7.79 -6.22
CA GLY A 362 -17.52 -8.48 -7.03
C GLY A 362 -18.00 -8.89 -8.43
N PRO A 363 -17.19 -9.68 -9.16
CA PRO A 363 -17.56 -10.32 -10.43
C PRO A 363 -18.93 -11.01 -10.38
N ALA A 364 -19.64 -11.05 -11.50
CA ALA A 364 -20.98 -11.65 -11.56
C ALA A 364 -20.94 -13.15 -11.20
N CYS A 365 -19.91 -13.89 -11.63
CA CYS A 365 -19.66 -15.29 -11.26
C CYS A 365 -19.55 -15.51 -9.75
N TYR A 366 -19.31 -14.49 -8.93
CA TYR A 366 -19.23 -14.69 -7.49
C TYR A 366 -20.61 -14.97 -6.87
N GLY A 367 -21.70 -14.73 -7.60
CA GLY A 367 -23.06 -15.02 -7.13
C GLY A 367 -23.55 -14.15 -5.97
N ARG A 368 -22.88 -13.01 -5.72
CA ARG A 368 -23.17 -12.08 -4.60
C ARG A 368 -23.99 -10.85 -5.01
N GLY A 369 -24.63 -10.89 -6.18
CA GLY A 369 -25.45 -9.79 -6.70
C GLY A 369 -24.69 -8.82 -7.62
N GLY A 370 -23.45 -9.14 -8.01
CA GLY A 370 -22.73 -8.42 -9.06
C GLY A 370 -23.42 -8.63 -10.41
N MET A 371 -23.58 -7.56 -11.19
CA MET A 371 -24.25 -7.60 -12.50
C MET A 371 -23.39 -7.05 -13.65
N GLU A 372 -22.32 -6.32 -13.32
CA GLU A 372 -21.40 -5.77 -14.32
C GLU A 372 -20.48 -6.87 -14.85
N ALA A 373 -20.20 -6.86 -16.15
CA ALA A 373 -19.23 -7.78 -16.75
C ALA A 373 -17.81 -7.44 -16.27
N THR A 374 -17.03 -8.44 -15.85
CA THR A 374 -15.65 -8.25 -15.40
C THR A 374 -14.65 -9.16 -16.14
N ILE A 375 -13.35 -8.98 -15.90
CA ILE A 375 -12.30 -9.84 -16.44
C ILE A 375 -12.47 -11.28 -15.93
N THR A 376 -12.72 -11.47 -14.64
CA THR A 376 -12.98 -12.80 -14.07
C THR A 376 -14.21 -13.46 -14.71
N ASP A 377 -15.24 -12.69 -15.07
CA ASP A 377 -16.39 -13.21 -15.81
C ASP A 377 -16.01 -13.66 -17.22
N ALA A 378 -15.13 -12.92 -17.90
CA ALA A 378 -14.58 -13.31 -19.19
C ALA A 378 -13.71 -14.59 -19.08
N ASP A 379 -12.84 -14.69 -18.08
CA ASP A 379 -12.03 -15.87 -17.81
C ASP A 379 -12.91 -17.10 -17.53
N MET A 380 -13.99 -16.92 -16.77
CA MET A 380 -14.98 -17.95 -16.50
C MET A 380 -15.68 -18.40 -17.79
N ALA A 381 -16.16 -17.46 -18.61
CA ALA A 381 -16.86 -17.78 -19.87
C ALA A 381 -15.95 -18.42 -20.93
N LEU A 382 -14.64 -18.13 -20.92
CA LEU A 382 -13.65 -18.77 -21.77
C LEU A 382 -13.18 -20.14 -21.26
N GLY A 383 -13.56 -20.50 -20.02
CA GLY A 383 -13.19 -21.77 -19.40
C GLY A 383 -11.78 -21.81 -18.82
N TYR A 384 -11.21 -20.65 -18.47
CA TYR A 384 -9.90 -20.57 -17.81
C TYR A 384 -10.00 -20.86 -16.30
N LEU A 385 -11.18 -20.67 -15.72
CA LEU A 385 -11.47 -20.96 -14.32
C LEU A 385 -12.29 -22.24 -14.17
N ASP A 386 -11.97 -23.03 -13.16
CA ASP A 386 -12.80 -24.16 -12.70
C ASP A 386 -13.87 -23.61 -11.75
N PRO A 387 -15.17 -23.74 -12.07
CA PRO A 387 -16.25 -23.18 -11.26
C PRO A 387 -16.40 -23.86 -9.91
N ASP A 388 -15.93 -25.11 -9.75
CA ASP A 388 -16.08 -25.90 -8.53
C ASP A 388 -14.82 -25.85 -7.64
N TYR A 389 -13.70 -25.31 -8.14
CA TYR A 389 -12.41 -25.33 -7.44
C TYR A 389 -11.81 -23.93 -7.19
N PHE A 390 -12.61 -22.87 -7.29
CA PHE A 390 -12.14 -21.52 -7.00
C PHE A 390 -11.71 -21.36 -5.52
N LEU A 391 -10.57 -20.70 -5.29
CA LEU A 391 -9.93 -20.59 -3.96
C LEU A 391 -9.67 -21.95 -3.28
N GLY A 392 -9.31 -22.97 -4.06
CA GLY A 392 -9.08 -24.33 -3.53
C GLY A 392 -10.37 -25.05 -3.13
N GLY A 393 -11.49 -24.71 -3.79
CA GLY A 393 -12.82 -25.27 -3.52
C GLY A 393 -13.58 -24.59 -2.38
N ALA A 394 -13.06 -23.50 -1.81
CA ALA A 394 -13.75 -22.75 -0.76
C ALA A 394 -14.94 -21.92 -1.29
N MET A 395 -15.01 -21.69 -2.60
CA MET A 395 -16.04 -20.90 -3.25
C MET A 395 -16.42 -21.51 -4.59
N SER A 396 -17.72 -21.71 -4.81
CA SER A 396 -18.26 -22.08 -6.12
C SER A 396 -18.59 -20.83 -6.93
N LEU A 397 -18.34 -20.88 -8.22
CA LEU A 397 -18.67 -19.81 -9.17
C LEU A 397 -19.97 -20.12 -9.93
N ASP A 398 -20.65 -19.08 -10.42
CA ASP A 398 -21.83 -19.17 -11.28
C ASP A 398 -21.46 -18.78 -12.73
N PRO A 399 -21.16 -19.75 -13.61
CA PRO A 399 -20.85 -19.47 -15.02
C PRO A 399 -22.01 -18.78 -15.76
N ALA A 400 -23.26 -19.11 -15.42
CA ALA A 400 -24.42 -18.52 -16.09
C ALA A 400 -24.58 -17.04 -15.72
N ALA A 401 -24.18 -16.62 -14.51
CA ALA A 401 -24.11 -15.21 -14.15
C ALA A 401 -23.08 -14.45 -14.99
N SER A 402 -21.88 -15.01 -15.21
CA SER A 402 -20.87 -14.42 -16.09
C SER A 402 -21.39 -14.27 -17.52
N GLU A 403 -22.00 -15.33 -18.07
CA GLU A 403 -22.53 -15.29 -19.43
C GLU A 403 -23.59 -14.20 -19.62
N ARG A 404 -24.50 -14.04 -18.64
CA ARG A 404 -25.51 -12.97 -18.66
C ARG A 404 -24.86 -11.59 -18.61
N ALA A 405 -23.97 -11.36 -17.63
CA ALA A 405 -23.30 -10.07 -17.46
C ALA A 405 -22.53 -9.66 -18.72
N LEU A 406 -21.77 -10.59 -19.32
CA LEU A 406 -21.02 -10.36 -20.55
C LEU A 406 -21.93 -10.03 -21.74
N MET A 407 -23.04 -10.74 -21.90
CA MET A 407 -23.99 -10.46 -22.97
C MET A 407 -24.68 -9.11 -22.77
N GLU A 408 -25.09 -8.77 -21.56
CA GLU A 408 -25.77 -7.50 -21.29
C GLU A 408 -24.83 -6.29 -21.40
N GLY A 409 -23.62 -6.37 -20.81
CA GLY A 409 -22.68 -5.26 -20.76
C GLY A 409 -21.82 -5.06 -22.01
N VAL A 410 -21.57 -6.14 -22.78
CA VAL A 410 -20.63 -6.13 -23.92
C VAL A 410 -21.22 -6.73 -25.19
N GLY A 411 -21.77 -7.95 -25.11
CA GLY A 411 -22.18 -8.71 -26.30
C GLY A 411 -23.34 -8.06 -27.07
N ASN A 412 -24.47 -7.82 -26.42
CA ASN A 412 -25.67 -7.22 -27.01
C ASN A 412 -25.40 -5.82 -27.60
N PRO A 413 -24.69 -4.90 -26.91
CA PRO A 413 -24.39 -3.60 -27.50
C PRO A 413 -23.46 -3.64 -28.72
N LEU A 414 -22.56 -4.63 -28.82
CA LEU A 414 -21.64 -4.79 -29.96
C LEU A 414 -22.17 -5.74 -31.06
N GLY A 415 -23.30 -6.40 -30.83
CA GLY A 415 -23.84 -7.41 -31.73
C GLY A 415 -23.04 -8.72 -31.76
N SER A 416 -22.34 -9.06 -30.68
CA SER A 416 -21.69 -10.36 -30.52
C SER A 416 -22.70 -11.49 -30.49
N ARG A 417 -22.31 -12.66 -31.00
CA ARG A 417 -23.19 -13.82 -31.16
C ARG A 417 -23.19 -14.77 -29.97
N SER A 418 -22.20 -14.64 -29.07
CA SER A 418 -22.10 -15.47 -27.86
C SER A 418 -21.35 -14.76 -26.73
N PRO A 419 -21.52 -15.22 -25.47
CA PRO A 419 -20.75 -14.73 -24.33
C PRO A 419 -19.24 -14.87 -24.52
N GLN A 420 -18.79 -15.95 -25.19
CA GLN A 420 -17.37 -16.23 -25.43
C GLN A 420 -16.75 -15.20 -26.39
N GLU A 421 -17.50 -14.73 -27.39
CA GLU A 421 -17.03 -13.67 -28.29
C GLU A 421 -16.86 -12.35 -27.53
N ALA A 422 -17.81 -12.01 -26.66
CA ALA A 422 -17.73 -10.84 -25.78
C ALA A 422 -16.57 -10.95 -24.77
N ALA A 423 -16.38 -12.14 -24.18
CA ALA A 423 -15.29 -12.44 -23.27
C ALA A 423 -13.92 -12.31 -23.95
N TRP A 424 -13.75 -12.91 -25.14
CA TRP A 424 -12.51 -12.81 -25.91
C TRP A 424 -12.14 -11.37 -26.25
N GLY A 425 -13.12 -10.55 -26.66
CA GLY A 425 -12.92 -9.13 -26.89
C GLY A 425 -12.48 -8.38 -25.63
N THR A 426 -13.08 -8.73 -24.49
CA THR A 426 -12.76 -8.15 -23.17
C THR A 426 -11.31 -8.46 -22.77
N ILE A 427 -10.90 -9.73 -22.82
CA ILE A 427 -9.53 -10.16 -22.50
C ILE A 427 -8.52 -9.49 -23.43
N LYS A 428 -8.77 -9.49 -24.75
CA LYS A 428 -7.86 -8.87 -25.71
C LYS A 428 -7.64 -7.38 -25.46
N VAL A 429 -8.70 -6.64 -25.10
CA VAL A 429 -8.58 -5.21 -24.82
C VAL A 429 -7.75 -4.96 -23.56
N ILE A 430 -7.95 -5.75 -22.50
CA ILE A 430 -7.18 -5.54 -21.27
C ILE A 430 -5.73 -5.98 -21.41
N GLU A 431 -5.44 -7.09 -22.08
CA GLU A 431 -4.07 -7.55 -22.32
C GLU A 431 -3.25 -6.52 -23.10
N VAL A 432 -3.82 -5.96 -24.18
CA VAL A 432 -3.15 -4.91 -24.95
C VAL A 432 -2.90 -3.67 -24.07
N LYS A 433 -3.88 -3.27 -23.27
CA LYS A 433 -3.74 -2.13 -22.35
C LYS A 433 -2.66 -2.37 -21.29
N MET A 434 -2.56 -3.58 -20.75
CA MET A 434 -1.49 -3.97 -19.81
C MET A 434 -0.13 -3.95 -20.49
N ALA A 435 0.00 -4.57 -21.67
CA ALA A 435 1.23 -4.60 -22.44
C ALA A 435 1.72 -3.19 -22.80
N ASP A 436 0.82 -2.31 -23.27
CA ASP A 436 1.12 -0.90 -23.58
C ASP A 436 1.61 -0.15 -22.34
N ARG A 437 0.98 -0.39 -21.17
CA ARG A 437 1.41 0.25 -19.92
C ARG A 437 2.79 -0.25 -19.48
N ILE A 438 3.06 -1.56 -19.56
CA ILE A 438 4.38 -2.14 -19.25
C ILE A 438 5.45 -1.57 -20.19
N LEU A 439 5.16 -1.44 -21.49
CA LEU A 439 6.05 -0.85 -22.49
C LEU A 439 6.34 0.64 -22.19
N ALA A 440 5.33 1.41 -21.81
CA ALA A 440 5.50 2.80 -21.41
C ALA A 440 6.39 2.92 -20.17
N LEU A 441 6.12 2.10 -19.14
CA LEU A 441 6.92 2.05 -17.90
C LEU A 441 8.38 1.67 -18.17
N ALA A 442 8.62 0.66 -19.01
CA ALA A 442 9.97 0.29 -19.41
C ALA A 442 10.67 1.45 -20.14
N SER A 443 9.97 2.13 -21.05
CA SER A 443 10.50 3.27 -21.81
C SER A 443 10.85 4.47 -20.91
N GLU A 444 10.00 4.78 -19.93
CA GLU A 444 10.24 5.84 -18.93
C GLU A 444 11.52 5.58 -18.12
N LYS A 445 11.88 4.30 -17.93
CA LYS A 445 13.05 3.85 -17.17
C LYS A 445 14.27 3.54 -18.05
N GLY A 446 14.15 3.66 -19.37
CA GLY A 446 15.23 3.31 -20.30
C GLY A 446 15.51 1.81 -20.42
N ILE A 447 14.53 0.96 -20.06
CA ILE A 447 14.64 -0.49 -20.03
C ILE A 447 14.27 -1.10 -21.39
N SER A 448 15.10 -2.01 -21.88
CA SER A 448 14.80 -2.85 -23.06
C SER A 448 14.19 -4.19 -22.64
N LEU A 449 12.88 -4.37 -22.86
CA LEU A 449 12.17 -5.61 -22.50
C LEU A 449 12.68 -6.87 -23.20
N ARG A 450 13.50 -6.76 -24.26
CA ARG A 450 14.08 -7.92 -24.97
C ARG A 450 15.00 -8.76 -24.08
N GLU A 451 15.53 -8.15 -23.02
CA GLU A 451 16.45 -8.79 -22.07
C GLU A 451 15.76 -9.26 -20.79
N PHE A 452 14.42 -9.15 -20.73
CA PHE A 452 13.62 -9.42 -19.54
C PHE A 452 12.72 -10.63 -19.77
N SER A 453 12.54 -11.44 -18.73
CA SER A 453 11.48 -12.47 -18.69
C SER A 453 10.30 -11.97 -17.86
N LEU A 454 9.08 -12.37 -18.19
CA LEU A 454 7.89 -12.05 -17.40
C LEU A 454 7.71 -13.08 -16.29
N MET A 455 7.61 -12.63 -15.04
CA MET A 455 7.18 -13.42 -13.91
C MET A 455 5.75 -13.02 -13.54
N ALA A 456 4.81 -13.92 -13.82
CA ALA A 456 3.41 -13.76 -13.47
C ALA A 456 3.16 -14.26 -12.04
N GLY A 457 2.62 -13.38 -11.20
CA GLY A 457 2.20 -13.64 -9.83
C GLY A 457 0.74 -13.26 -9.59
N GLY A 458 0.30 -13.32 -8.33
CA GLY A 458 -1.09 -13.07 -7.99
C GLY A 458 -2.03 -14.20 -8.39
N GLY A 459 -3.32 -14.01 -8.09
CA GLY A 459 -4.34 -15.00 -8.39
C GLY A 459 -4.72 -15.06 -9.88
N ALA A 460 -4.60 -13.93 -10.59
CA ALA A 460 -5.00 -13.79 -11.98
C ALA A 460 -3.81 -13.57 -12.93
N GLY A 461 -2.58 -13.43 -12.45
CA GLY A 461 -1.44 -13.16 -13.34
C GLY A 461 -1.04 -14.33 -14.23
N PRO A 462 -1.10 -15.60 -13.76
CA PRO A 462 -0.81 -16.76 -14.59
C PRO A 462 -1.89 -17.10 -15.64
N LEU A 463 -3.08 -16.49 -15.54
CA LEU A 463 -4.15 -16.58 -16.53
C LEU A 463 -3.81 -15.64 -17.70
#